data_AF-A0A975VJA2-F1
#
_entry.id   AF-A0A975VJA2-F1
#
_cell.length_a   1.000
_cell.length_b   1.000
_cell.length_c   1.000
_cell.angle_alpha   90.00
_cell.angle_beta   90.00
_cell.angle_gamma   90.00
#
_symmetry.space_group_name_H-M   'P 1'
#
loop_
_entity.id
_entity.type
_entity.pdbx_description
1 polymer ?
#
loop_
_entity_poly.entity_id
_entity_poly.type
_entity_poly.pdbx_seq_one_letter_code
_entity_poly.pdbx_strand_id
1 'polypeptide(L)'
;MARNPFAPPGAEVADPVSQQLPVPPQVKLACQMIIATLVVGIITLFPGVREPAAGDAEVPFLFTLVLVVVFGGLTLLLASRILQGRNWARWAMLVYLGAGWALAGPSLADDFYLSPIAAIIDAISIPVEAVACWMLFTGAGAQWFAALAAGRTRNGR
;
A
#
# COMPACT_ATOMS: atom_id res chain seq x y z
N MET A 1 -10.13 52.47 -36.82
CA MET A 1 -9.64 51.45 -35.86
C MET A 1 -9.40 50.16 -36.65
N ALA A 2 -8.15 49.74 -36.81
CA ALA A 2 -7.79 48.58 -37.62
C ALA A 2 -8.22 47.29 -36.92
N ARG A 3 -9.05 46.49 -37.60
CA ARG A 3 -9.58 45.20 -37.11
C ARG A 3 -8.44 44.19 -37.17
N ASN A 4 -7.90 43.77 -36.03
CA ASN A 4 -6.78 42.82 -35.97
C ASN A 4 -7.24 41.44 -36.48
N PRO A 5 -6.76 40.97 -37.65
CA PRO A 5 -7.19 39.70 -38.25
C PRO A 5 -6.71 38.48 -37.45
N PHE A 6 -5.75 38.67 -36.55
CA PHE A 6 -5.13 37.62 -35.73
C PHE A 6 -5.60 37.65 -34.28
N ALA A 7 -6.70 38.35 -33.97
CA ALA A 7 -7.31 38.23 -32.66
C ALA A 7 -7.74 36.76 -32.47
N PRO A 8 -7.17 36.03 -31.49
CA PRO A 8 -7.55 34.65 -31.26
C PRO A 8 -9.05 34.60 -30.95
N PRO A 9 -9.78 33.58 -31.42
CA PRO A 9 -11.18 33.44 -31.09
C PRO A 9 -11.32 33.47 -29.57
N GLY A 10 -12.22 34.31 -29.04
CA GLY A 10 -12.51 34.43 -27.61
C GLY A 10 -13.21 33.19 -27.03
N ALA A 11 -12.89 32.00 -27.54
CA ALA A 11 -13.22 30.76 -26.90
C ALA A 11 -12.45 30.75 -25.59
N GLU A 12 -13.19 30.97 -24.51
CA GLU A 12 -12.72 30.76 -23.15
C GLU A 12 -12.22 29.31 -23.08
N VAL A 13 -10.90 29.15 -23.14
CA VAL A 13 -10.23 27.84 -22.98
C VAL A 13 -10.36 27.49 -21.51
N ALA A 14 -11.56 27.08 -21.12
CA ALA A 14 -11.78 26.49 -19.82
C ALA A 14 -11.08 25.14 -19.82
N ASP A 15 -10.01 25.01 -19.03
CA ASP A 15 -9.41 23.71 -18.78
C ASP A 15 -10.52 22.77 -18.34
N PRO A 16 -10.69 21.60 -19.00
CA PRO A 16 -11.71 20.66 -18.59
C PRO A 16 -11.43 20.31 -17.14
N VAL A 17 -12.38 20.64 -16.25
CA VAL A 17 -12.32 20.30 -14.83
C VAL A 17 -11.90 18.85 -14.75
N SER A 18 -10.69 18.61 -14.22
CA SER A 18 -10.13 17.26 -14.16
C SER A 18 -11.10 16.39 -13.38
N GLN A 19 -11.90 15.59 -14.07
CA GLN A 19 -12.88 14.73 -13.42
C GLN A 19 -12.10 13.70 -12.60
N GLN A 20 -12.04 13.92 -11.29
CA GLN A 20 -11.48 12.94 -10.37
C GLN A 20 -12.38 11.72 -10.39
N LEU A 21 -11.91 10.65 -11.03
CA LEU A 21 -12.59 9.36 -11.01
C LEU A 21 -12.69 8.88 -9.56
N PRO A 22 -13.90 8.60 -9.04
CA PRO A 22 -14.07 8.17 -7.66
C PRO A 22 -13.30 6.88 -7.41
N VAL A 23 -12.65 6.79 -6.25
CA VAL A 23 -11.88 5.59 -5.86
C VAL A 23 -12.85 4.43 -5.64
N PRO A 24 -12.66 3.28 -6.34
CA PRO A 24 -13.55 2.14 -6.21
C PRO A 24 -13.46 1.53 -4.80
N PRO A 25 -14.57 0.98 -4.27
CA PRO A 25 -14.62 0.45 -2.92
C PRO A 25 -13.64 -0.72 -2.72
N GLN A 26 -13.35 -1.51 -3.75
CA GLN A 26 -12.39 -2.62 -3.70
C GLN A 26 -10.97 -2.14 -3.37
N VAL A 27 -10.55 -0.99 -3.92
CA VAL A 27 -9.21 -0.42 -3.66
C VAL A 27 -9.14 0.10 -2.22
N LYS A 28 -10.22 0.72 -1.73
CA LYS A 28 -10.32 1.15 -0.33
C LYS A 28 -10.23 -0.03 0.62
N LEU A 29 -10.99 -1.09 0.35
CA LEU A 29 -10.99 -2.32 1.14
C LEU A 29 -9.59 -2.95 1.17
N ALA A 30 -8.93 -3.07 0.01
CA ALA A 30 -7.58 -3.60 -0.06
C ALA A 30 -6.58 -2.79 0.79
N CYS A 31 -6.63 -1.46 0.72
CA CYS A 31 -5.78 -0.61 1.56
C CYS A 31 -6.12 -0.77 3.05
N GLN A 32 -7.40 -0.91 3.40
CA GLN A 32 -7.82 -1.15 4.78
C GLN A 32 -7.34 -2.50 5.30
N MET A 33 -7.39 -3.56 4.49
CA MET A 33 -6.88 -4.89 4.86
C MET A 33 -5.38 -4.85 5.13
N ILE A 34 -4.60 -4.21 4.27
CA ILE A 34 -3.15 -4.00 4.47
C ILE A 34 -2.87 -3.20 5.76
N ILE A 35 -3.64 -2.14 6.02
CA ILE A 35 -3.46 -1.36 7.26
C ILE A 35 -3.86 -2.18 8.48
N ALA A 36 -4.92 -2.99 8.37
CA ALA A 36 -5.35 -3.86 9.45
C ALA A 36 -4.29 -4.91 9.78
N THR A 37 -3.67 -5.56 8.77
CA THR A 37 -2.57 -6.51 9.02
C THR A 37 -1.36 -5.83 9.60
N LEU A 38 -1.02 -4.61 9.17
CA LEU A 38 0.03 -3.81 9.80
C LEU A 38 -0.26 -3.55 11.29
N VAL A 39 -1.48 -3.12 11.64
CA VAL A 39 -1.88 -2.86 13.04
C VAL A 39 -1.79 -4.15 13.86
N VAL A 40 -2.28 -5.25 13.32
CA VAL A 40 -2.20 -6.57 13.96
C VAL A 40 -0.73 -6.99 14.17
N GLY A 41 0.14 -6.81 13.17
CA GLY A 41 1.58 -7.06 13.30
C GLY A 41 2.28 -6.16 14.30
N ILE A 42 1.84 -4.91 14.48
CA ILE A 42 2.36 -4.06 15.58
C ILE A 42 1.95 -4.62 16.94
N ILE A 43 0.73 -5.17 17.05
CA ILE A 43 0.25 -5.79 18.30
C ILE A 43 1.05 -7.06 18.63
N THR A 44 1.56 -7.81 17.65
CA THR A 44 2.39 -8.99 17.94
C THR A 44 3.77 -8.64 18.49
N LEU A 45 4.21 -7.39 18.38
CA LEU A 45 5.48 -6.92 18.95
C LEU A 45 5.43 -6.65 20.45
N PHE A 46 4.25 -6.71 21.09
CA PHE A 46 4.18 -6.56 22.53
C PHE A 46 4.83 -7.77 23.23
N PRO A 47 5.61 -7.55 24.30
CA PRO A 47 6.38 -8.61 24.96
C PRO A 47 5.53 -9.73 25.56
N GLY A 48 4.23 -9.50 25.78
CA GLY A 48 3.31 -10.56 26.21
C GLY A 48 2.79 -11.46 25.07
N VAL A 49 3.11 -11.15 23.82
CA VAL A 49 2.68 -11.91 22.62
C VAL A 49 3.87 -12.61 21.96
N ARG A 50 5.04 -11.98 21.94
CA ARG A 50 6.29 -12.54 21.40
C ARG A 50 7.32 -12.65 22.50
N GLU A 51 7.59 -13.87 22.92
CA GLU A 51 8.61 -14.18 23.93
C GLU A 51 9.98 -14.29 23.23
N PRO A 52 11.01 -13.57 23.69
CA PRO A 52 12.35 -13.70 23.14
C PRO A 52 12.89 -15.11 23.42
N ALA A 53 13.55 -15.71 22.43
CA ALA A 53 14.18 -17.02 22.63
C ALA A 53 15.32 -16.92 23.64
N ALA A 54 15.49 -17.97 24.46
CA ALA A 54 16.58 -18.04 25.43
C ALA A 54 17.94 -18.06 24.69
N GLY A 55 18.64 -16.93 24.70
CA GLY A 55 19.95 -16.77 24.06
C GLY A 55 19.99 -15.75 22.92
N ASP A 56 18.85 -15.19 22.50
CA ASP A 56 18.84 -14.07 21.56
C ASP A 56 19.43 -12.82 22.22
N ALA A 57 20.27 -12.10 21.47
CA ALA A 57 20.72 -10.79 21.88
C ALA A 57 19.48 -9.89 22.04
N GLU A 58 19.33 -9.27 23.21
CA GLU A 58 18.23 -8.33 23.46
C GLU A 58 18.25 -7.24 22.39
N VAL A 59 17.31 -7.32 21.44
CA VAL A 59 17.17 -6.30 20.41
C VAL A 59 16.71 -5.03 21.11
N PRO A 60 17.47 -3.92 21.01
CA PRO A 60 17.10 -2.70 21.72
C PRO A 60 15.70 -2.24 21.33
N PHE A 61 14.85 -1.93 22.31
CA PHE A 61 13.48 -1.46 22.05
C PHE A 61 13.43 -0.29 21.05
N LEU A 62 14.41 0.62 21.13
CA LEU A 62 14.54 1.74 20.21
C LEU A 62 14.73 1.28 18.75
N PHE A 63 15.49 0.21 18.52
CA PHE A 63 15.69 -0.35 17.19
C PHE A 63 14.38 -0.91 16.62
N THR A 64 13.66 -1.72 17.40
CA THR A 64 12.34 -2.23 17.01
C THR A 64 11.35 -1.09 16.72
N LEU A 65 11.32 -0.07 17.57
CA LEU A 65 10.47 1.11 17.37
C LEU A 65 10.80 1.84 16.07
N VAL A 66 12.09 2.04 15.77
CA VAL A 66 12.52 2.67 14.51
C VAL A 66 12.08 1.84 13.31
N LEU A 67 12.24 0.51 13.36
CA LEU A 67 11.77 -0.36 12.28
C LEU A 67 10.26 -0.25 12.07
N VAL A 68 9.46 -0.28 13.15
CA VAL A 68 8.01 -0.12 13.07
C VAL A 68 7.62 1.22 12.44
N VAL A 69 8.28 2.31 12.84
CA VAL A 69 8.00 3.64 12.29
C VAL A 69 8.38 3.73 10.82
N VAL A 70 9.54 3.19 10.43
CA VAL A 70 10.03 3.23 9.04
C VAL A 70 9.15 2.37 8.13
N PHE A 71 8.93 1.10 8.50
CA PHE A 71 8.16 0.16 7.71
C PHE A 71 6.66 0.46 7.73
N GLY A 72 6.10 0.76 8.90
CA GLY A 72 4.72 1.19 9.03
C GLY A 72 4.46 2.52 8.30
N GLY A 73 5.37 3.47 8.42
CA GLY A 73 5.30 4.74 7.69
C GLY A 73 5.37 4.54 6.17
N LEU A 74 6.24 3.64 5.69
CA LEU A 74 6.32 3.29 4.27
C LEU A 74 5.02 2.63 3.78
N THR A 75 4.44 1.71 4.55
CA THR A 75 3.14 1.08 4.24
C THR A 75 2.04 2.13 4.11
N LEU A 76 1.93 3.06 5.07
CA LEU A 76 0.94 4.14 5.03
C LEU A 76 1.16 5.09 3.86
N LEU A 77 2.43 5.41 3.57
CA LEU A 77 2.79 6.21 2.41
C LEU A 77 2.34 5.51 1.12
N LEU A 78 2.66 4.24 0.92
CA LEU A 78 2.26 3.49 -0.28
C LEU A 78 0.74 3.39 -0.40
N ALA A 79 0.03 3.08 0.67
CA ALA A 79 -1.43 3.06 0.71
C ALA A 79 -2.03 4.41 0.30
N SER A 80 -1.50 5.53 0.83
CA SER A 80 -1.95 6.87 0.45
C SER A 80 -1.72 7.15 -1.05
N ARG A 81 -0.58 6.71 -1.60
CA ARG A 81 -0.25 6.89 -3.02
C ARG A 81 -1.10 6.00 -3.94
N ILE A 82 -1.51 4.82 -3.48
CA ILE A 82 -2.48 3.96 -4.17
C ILE A 82 -3.84 4.64 -4.25
N LEU A 83 -4.32 5.22 -3.13
CA LEU A 83 -5.59 5.96 -3.09
C LEU A 83 -5.58 7.22 -3.97
N GLN A 84 -4.39 7.80 -4.23
CA GLN A 84 -4.20 8.89 -5.20
C GLN A 84 -4.11 8.41 -6.67
N GLY A 85 -4.28 7.11 -6.95
CA GLY A 85 -4.28 6.58 -8.31
C GLY A 85 -2.88 6.44 -8.95
N ARG A 86 -1.82 6.39 -8.13
CA ARG A 86 -0.43 6.27 -8.64
C ARG A 86 -0.11 4.80 -8.94
N ASN A 87 0.00 4.46 -10.22
CA ASN A 87 0.18 3.07 -10.65
C ASN A 87 1.48 2.43 -10.14
N TRP A 88 2.56 3.21 -10.01
CA TRP A 88 3.85 2.72 -9.47
C TRP A 88 3.72 2.27 -8.01
N ALA A 89 2.80 2.86 -7.23
CA ALA A 89 2.64 2.53 -5.82
C ALA A 89 2.09 1.11 -5.62
N ARG A 90 1.29 0.59 -6.57
CA ARG A 90 0.79 -0.80 -6.52
C ARG A 90 1.94 -1.81 -6.64
N TRP A 91 2.83 -1.58 -7.59
CA TRP A 91 4.01 -2.42 -7.81
C TRP A 91 4.98 -2.31 -6.64
N ALA A 92 5.22 -1.10 -6.14
CA ALA A 92 6.03 -0.90 -4.94
C ALA A 92 5.45 -1.63 -3.73
N MET A 93 4.13 -1.58 -3.52
CA MET A 93 3.45 -2.31 -2.44
C MET A 93 3.59 -3.82 -2.60
N LEU A 94 3.44 -4.35 -3.83
CA LEU A 94 3.59 -5.78 -4.10
C LEU A 94 5.02 -6.26 -3.81
N VAL A 95 6.02 -5.53 -4.29
CA VAL A 95 7.44 -5.85 -4.04
C VAL A 95 7.76 -5.76 -2.55
N TYR A 96 7.23 -4.73 -1.88
CA TYR A 96 7.40 -4.52 -0.45
C TYR A 96 6.86 -5.69 0.38
N LEU A 97 5.61 -6.11 0.13
CA LEU A 97 5.00 -7.25 0.82
C LEU A 97 5.67 -8.57 0.45
N GLY A 98 5.98 -8.77 -0.84
CA GLY A 98 6.70 -9.96 -1.30
C GLY A 98 8.08 -10.10 -0.66
N ALA A 99 8.80 -9.01 -0.47
CA ALA A 99 10.06 -9.00 0.28
C ALA A 99 9.84 -9.32 1.76
N GLY A 100 8.79 -8.78 2.37
CA GLY A 100 8.39 -9.11 3.74
C GLY A 100 8.13 -10.61 3.92
N TRP A 101 7.34 -11.22 3.02
CA TRP A 101 7.06 -12.66 3.06
C TRP A 101 8.31 -13.51 2.81
N ALA A 102 9.19 -13.09 1.90
CA ALA A 102 10.44 -13.80 1.63
C ALA A 102 11.39 -13.79 2.83
N LEU A 103 11.39 -12.71 3.61
CA LEU A 103 12.19 -12.57 4.82
C LEU A 103 11.58 -13.31 6.02
N ALA A 104 10.25 -13.26 6.19
CA ALA A 104 9.55 -13.88 7.30
C ALA A 104 9.28 -15.39 7.09
N GLY A 105 9.20 -15.85 5.85
CA GLY A 105 8.83 -17.22 5.51
C GLY A 105 9.73 -18.28 6.17
N PRO A 106 11.06 -18.18 6.09
CA PRO A 106 11.97 -19.16 6.71
C PRO A 106 11.88 -19.21 8.24
N SER A 107 11.61 -18.08 8.91
CA SER A 107 11.52 -18.04 10.38
C SER A 107 10.17 -18.52 10.93
N LEU A 108 9.15 -18.60 10.08
CA LEU A 108 7.79 -18.94 10.50
C LEU A 108 7.71 -20.27 11.26
N ALA A 109 8.49 -21.28 10.84
CA ALA A 109 8.52 -22.59 11.49
C ALA A 109 9.10 -22.51 12.91
N ASP A 110 10.15 -21.72 13.11
CA ASP A 110 10.77 -21.51 14.42
C ASP A 110 9.86 -20.66 15.33
N ASP A 111 9.19 -19.65 14.75
CA ASP A 111 8.22 -18.80 15.45
C ASP A 111 7.03 -19.63 15.99
N PHE A 112 6.62 -20.71 15.34
CA PHE A 112 5.57 -21.61 15.86
C PHE A 112 5.97 -22.31 17.18
N TYR A 113 7.26 -22.57 17.39
CA TYR A 113 7.75 -23.19 18.62
C TYR A 113 7.91 -22.17 19.76
N LEU A 114 8.34 -20.96 19.43
CA LEU A 114 8.64 -19.91 20.41
C LEU A 114 7.41 -19.10 20.80
N SER A 115 6.58 -18.75 19.83
CA SER A 115 5.45 -17.82 19.99
C SER A 115 4.30 -18.22 19.07
N PRO A 116 3.59 -19.33 19.36
CA PRO A 116 2.59 -19.91 18.47
C PRO A 116 1.45 -18.93 18.14
N ILE A 117 1.09 -18.06 19.08
CA ILE A 117 0.05 -17.04 18.86
C ILE A 117 0.50 -16.04 17.78
N ALA A 118 1.73 -15.52 17.88
CA ALA A 118 2.29 -14.61 16.89
C ALA A 118 2.42 -15.29 15.52
N ALA A 119 2.91 -16.53 15.48
CA ALA A 119 3.05 -17.29 14.24
C ALA A 119 1.71 -17.55 13.54
N ILE A 120 0.63 -17.84 14.28
CA ILE A 120 -0.72 -17.99 13.72
C ILE A 120 -1.20 -16.66 13.13
N ILE A 121 -0.99 -15.55 13.84
CA ILE A 121 -1.37 -14.21 13.38
C ILE A 121 -0.64 -13.87 12.07
N ASP A 122 0.66 -14.11 11.99
CA ASP A 122 1.46 -13.87 10.80
C ASP A 122 1.02 -14.79 9.64
N ALA A 123 0.76 -16.07 9.94
CA ALA A 123 0.25 -17.04 8.97
C ALA A 123 -1.13 -16.66 8.39
N ILE A 124 -1.99 -15.98 9.15
CA ILE A 124 -3.28 -15.45 8.68
C ILE A 124 -3.09 -14.12 7.93
N SER A 125 -2.13 -13.31 8.35
CA SER A 125 -1.87 -12.00 7.73
C SER A 125 -1.37 -12.13 6.29
N ILE A 126 -0.50 -13.10 6.01
CA ILE A 126 0.03 -13.37 4.66
C ILE A 126 -1.09 -13.55 3.61
N PRO A 127 -2.07 -14.47 3.76
CA PRO A 127 -3.13 -14.62 2.78
C PRO A 127 -4.05 -13.40 2.70
N VAL A 128 -4.29 -12.69 3.81
CA VAL A 128 -5.08 -11.44 3.79
C VAL A 128 -4.40 -10.37 2.94
N GLU A 129 -3.09 -10.19 3.10
CA GLU A 129 -2.28 -9.26 2.30
C GLU A 129 -2.20 -9.70 0.83
N ALA A 130 -2.11 -11.00 0.57
CA ALA A 130 -2.13 -11.55 -0.78
C ALA A 130 -3.47 -11.29 -1.47
N VAL A 131 -4.60 -11.46 -0.77
CA VAL A 131 -5.94 -11.13 -1.28
C VAL A 131 -6.07 -9.62 -1.53
N ALA A 132 -5.61 -8.79 -0.60
CA ALA A 132 -5.60 -7.34 -0.78
C ALA A 132 -4.78 -6.93 -2.02
N CYS A 133 -3.58 -7.51 -2.21
CA CYS A 133 -2.79 -7.31 -3.43
C CYS A 133 -3.55 -7.78 -4.67
N TRP A 134 -4.14 -8.97 -4.65
CA TRP A 134 -4.92 -9.48 -5.77
C TRP A 134 -6.06 -8.54 -6.15
N MET A 135 -6.78 -7.97 -5.18
CA MET A 135 -7.82 -6.96 -5.40
C MET A 135 -7.27 -5.66 -6.01
N LEU A 136 -6.04 -5.26 -5.65
CA LEU A 136 -5.38 -4.12 -6.28
C LEU A 136 -5.02 -4.40 -7.73
N PHE A 137 -4.71 -5.64 -8.11
CA PHE A 137 -4.26 -6.03 -9.45
C PHE A 137 -5.36 -6.51 -10.39
N THR A 138 -6.55 -6.82 -9.89
CA THR A 138 -7.64 -7.40 -10.69
C THR A 138 -8.94 -6.59 -10.61
N GLY A 139 -9.92 -6.97 -11.43
CA GLY A 139 -11.29 -6.43 -11.41
C GLY A 139 -11.38 -4.90 -11.48
N ALA A 140 -12.17 -4.32 -10.58
CA ALA A 140 -12.43 -2.88 -10.51
C ALA A 140 -11.16 -2.05 -10.25
N GLY A 141 -10.19 -2.58 -9.50
CA GLY A 141 -8.93 -1.90 -9.24
C GLY A 141 -8.15 -1.67 -10.52
N ALA A 142 -7.91 -2.75 -11.29
CA ALA A 142 -7.20 -2.66 -12.57
C ALA A 142 -7.87 -1.70 -13.57
N GLN A 143 -9.20 -1.76 -13.68
CA GLN A 143 -9.98 -0.90 -14.57
C GLN A 143 -9.87 0.58 -14.17
N TRP A 144 -9.92 0.88 -12.87
CA TRP A 144 -9.79 2.25 -12.37
C TRP A 144 -8.41 2.84 -12.67
N PHE A 145 -7.34 2.09 -12.43
CA PHE A 145 -5.98 2.55 -12.77
C PHE A 145 -5.76 2.70 -14.27
N ALA A 146 -6.36 1.84 -15.09
CA ALA A 146 -6.32 1.96 -16.55
C ALA A 146 -7.05 3.23 -17.04
N ALA A 147 -8.24 3.52 -16.49
CA ALA A 147 -8.99 4.74 -16.78
C ALA A 147 -8.21 6.01 -16.40
N LEU A 148 -7.54 6.00 -15.24
CA LEU A 148 -6.67 7.09 -14.80
C LEU A 148 -5.45 7.26 -15.73
N ALA A 149 -4.87 6.17 -16.23
CA ALA A 149 -3.75 6.24 -17.17
C ALA A 149 -4.19 6.84 -18.52
N ALA A 150 -5.35 6.44 -19.03
CA ALA A 150 -5.93 6.98 -20.26
C ALA A 150 -6.30 8.48 -20.14
N GLY A 151 -6.76 8.92 -18.96
CA GLY A 151 -7.02 10.34 -18.69
C GLY A 151 -5.75 11.22 -18.77
N ARG A 152 -4.60 10.70 -18.31
CA ARG A 152 -3.33 11.47 -18.34
C ARG A 152 -2.76 11.65 -19.74
N THR A 153 -2.90 10.65 -20.61
CA THR A 153 -2.37 10.75 -21.98
C THR A 153 -3.15 11.75 -22.82
N ARG A 154 -4.43 12.02 -22.49
CA ARG A 154 -5.26 12.99 -23.19
C ARG A 154 -4.95 14.45 -22.83
N ASN A 155 -4.56 14.74 -21.58
CA ASN A 155 -4.22 16.10 -21.13
C ASN A 155 -2.77 16.50 -21.44
N GLY A 156 -1.92 15.56 -21.88
CA GLY A 156 -0.50 15.81 -22.18
C GLY A 156 -0.18 16.07 -23.67
N ARG A 157 -1.19 16.20 -24.52
CA ARG A 157 -1.08 16.59 -25.94
C ARG A 157 -1.81 17.90 -26.16
#